data_AF-A0A3D1IKQ3-F1
#
_entry.id   AF-A0A3D1IKQ3-F1
#
_cell.length_a   1.000
_cell.length_b   1.000
_cell.length_c   1.000
_cell.angle_alpha   90.00
_cell.angle_beta   90.00
_cell.angle_gamma   90.00
#
_symmetry.space_group_name_H-M   'P 1'
#
loop_
_entity.id
_entity.type
_entity.pdbx_description
1 polymer ?
#
loop_
_entity_poly.entity_id
_entity_poly.type
_entity_poly.pdbx_seq_one_letter_code
_entity_poly.pdbx_strand_id
1 'polypeptide(L)'
;MRTTDWYPDYQLRLYDRRVASWSTDLVHESVRVDGPVGTLARDIQHYAYPDLSSHVATINRYTTLAADQLTRDGRTAGLVDVLVHPPAAFLRNYLLRRGCLQGSAGLLVSLMNSYYVFLKYAKVRERAMVERSASHGDR
;
A
#
# COMPACT_ATOMS: atom_id res chain seq x y z
N MET A 1 1.49 -10.23 14.06
CA MET A 1 1.43 -8.97 14.84
C MET A 1 -0.02 -8.57 15.03
N ARG A 2 -0.39 -7.98 16.16
CA ARG A 2 -1.77 -7.53 16.47
C ARG A 2 -1.90 -5.99 16.58
N THR A 3 -0.91 -5.29 16.08
CA THR A 3 -0.83 -3.83 16.04
C THR A 3 -0.23 -3.45 14.69
N THR A 4 0.04 -2.16 14.43
CA THR A 4 0.40 -1.58 13.12
C THR A 4 -0.77 -1.56 12.12
N ASP A 5 -0.55 -1.01 10.92
CA ASP A 5 -1.49 -1.04 9.81
C ASP A 5 -1.72 -2.47 9.25
N TRP A 6 -1.07 -3.50 9.82
CA TRP A 6 -1.26 -4.92 9.43
C TRP A 6 -2.37 -5.65 10.21
N TYR A 7 -2.92 -5.06 11.28
CA TYR A 7 -3.98 -5.70 12.06
C TYR A 7 -4.94 -4.69 12.71
N PRO A 8 -6.26 -4.95 12.71
CA PRO A 8 -6.93 -6.05 11.99
C PRO A 8 -6.97 -5.78 10.48
N ASP A 9 -6.72 -6.81 9.68
CA ASP A 9 -6.80 -6.77 8.21
C ASP A 9 -7.88 -7.77 7.74
N TYR A 10 -9.11 -7.27 7.58
CA TYR A 10 -10.24 -8.09 7.14
C TYR A 10 -10.18 -8.28 5.62
N GLN A 11 -10.09 -9.54 5.19
CA GLN A 11 -10.11 -9.91 3.77
C GLN A 11 -11.17 -10.96 3.49
N LEU A 12 -11.92 -10.79 2.40
CA LEU A 12 -12.87 -11.80 1.92
C LEU A 12 -12.10 -12.95 1.28
N ARG A 13 -11.95 -14.06 2.01
CA ARG A 13 -11.12 -15.21 1.61
C ARG A 13 -11.91 -16.37 1.00
N LEU A 14 -13.19 -16.51 1.37
CA LEU A 14 -14.08 -17.58 0.88
C LEU A 14 -15.34 -16.94 0.29
N TYR A 15 -15.60 -17.26 -0.98
CA TYR A 15 -16.71 -16.71 -1.74
C TYR A 15 -17.09 -17.66 -2.89
N ASP A 16 -18.34 -17.60 -3.33
CA ASP A 16 -18.79 -18.31 -4.53
C ASP A 16 -18.44 -17.46 -5.77
N ARG A 17 -17.57 -18.00 -6.64
CA ARG A 17 -17.09 -17.33 -7.86
C ARG A 17 -18.18 -16.99 -8.87
N ARG A 18 -19.39 -17.56 -8.73
CA ARG A 18 -20.53 -17.29 -9.62
C ARG A 18 -21.23 -15.97 -9.29
N VAL A 19 -21.05 -15.48 -8.06
CA VAL A 19 -21.75 -14.30 -7.52
C VAL A 19 -20.80 -13.24 -6.95
N ALA A 20 -19.50 -13.48 -7.00
CA ALA A 20 -18.47 -12.56 -6.54
C ALA A 20 -17.47 -12.28 -7.67
N SER A 21 -16.94 -11.05 -7.68
CA SER A 21 -16.00 -10.58 -8.69
C SER A 21 -14.84 -9.81 -8.05
N TRP A 22 -13.66 -9.86 -8.68
CA TRP A 22 -12.53 -9.04 -8.27
C TRP A 22 -12.73 -7.58 -8.69
N SER A 23 -12.32 -6.65 -7.83
CA SER A 23 -12.25 -5.23 -8.15
C SER A 23 -11.24 -4.96 -9.26
N THR A 24 -11.47 -3.93 -10.06
CA THR A 24 -10.57 -3.49 -11.14
C THR A 24 -9.45 -2.55 -10.67
N ASP A 25 -9.29 -2.38 -9.35
CA ASP A 25 -8.29 -1.49 -8.76
C ASP A 25 -6.88 -2.09 -8.98
N LEU A 26 -5.92 -1.31 -9.51
CA LEU A 26 -4.55 -1.81 -9.76
C LEU A 26 -3.78 -2.21 -8.49
N VAL A 27 -4.21 -1.71 -7.34
CA VAL A 27 -3.59 -1.94 -6.04
C VAL A 27 -4.68 -2.25 -5.04
N HIS A 28 -4.42 -3.20 -4.14
CA HIS A 28 -5.38 -3.69 -3.16
C HIS A 28 -6.63 -4.28 -3.80
N GLU A 29 -6.45 -5.07 -4.87
CA GLU A 29 -7.51 -5.88 -5.44
C GLU A 29 -8.24 -6.67 -4.34
N SER A 30 -9.55 -6.52 -4.32
CA SER A 30 -10.42 -7.13 -3.32
C SER A 30 -11.61 -7.78 -4.01
N VAL A 31 -12.13 -8.82 -3.38
CA VAL A 31 -13.32 -9.51 -3.87
C VAL A 31 -14.55 -8.74 -3.41
N ARG A 32 -15.41 -8.39 -4.36
CA ARG A 32 -16.71 -7.77 -4.14
C ARG A 32 -17.80 -8.81 -4.35
N VAL A 33 -18.82 -8.76 -3.49
CA VAL A 33 -19.98 -9.65 -3.55
C VAL A 33 -21.23 -8.84 -3.24
N ASP A 34 -22.27 -9.01 -4.06
CA ASP A 34 -23.58 -8.42 -3.82
C ASP A 34 -24.40 -9.40 -2.97
N GLY A 35 -24.12 -9.42 -1.66
CA GLY A 35 -24.74 -10.34 -0.72
C GLY A 35 -24.21 -10.21 0.71
N PRO A 36 -24.73 -11.02 1.65
CA PRO A 36 -24.30 -10.99 3.05
C PRO A 36 -22.84 -11.46 3.17
N VAL A 37 -22.04 -10.71 3.93
CA VAL A 37 -20.65 -11.06 4.28
C VAL A 37 -20.56 -11.32 5.78
N GLY A 38 -19.96 -12.45 6.15
CA GLY A 38 -19.70 -12.82 7.54
C GLY A 38 -18.20 -12.72 7.89
N THR A 39 -17.91 -12.60 9.19
CA THR A 39 -16.55 -12.67 9.72
C THR A 39 -16.32 -13.99 10.45
N LEU A 40 -15.11 -14.52 10.36
CA LEU A 40 -14.72 -15.69 11.15
C LEU A 40 -14.52 -15.28 12.61
N ALA A 41 -14.90 -16.15 13.54
CA ALA A 41 -14.69 -15.93 14.97
C ALA A 41 -13.20 -16.03 15.38
N ARG A 42 -12.35 -16.60 14.51
CA ARG A 42 -10.92 -16.83 14.74
C ARG A 42 -10.10 -16.25 13.59
N ASP A 43 -8.87 -15.84 13.92
CA ASP A 43 -7.92 -15.27 12.97
C ASP A 43 -7.39 -16.34 12.00
N ILE A 44 -7.17 -15.96 10.74
CA ILE A 44 -6.35 -16.73 9.80
C ILE A 44 -4.92 -16.20 9.87
N GLN A 45 -3.94 -17.08 10.07
CA GLN A 45 -2.53 -16.69 10.02
C GLN A 45 -2.12 -16.41 8.58
N HIS A 46 -1.74 -15.17 8.30
CA HIS A 46 -1.32 -14.73 6.96
C HIS A 46 0.18 -14.42 6.96
N TYR A 47 0.95 -15.28 6.31
CA TYR A 47 2.38 -15.10 6.08
C TYR A 47 2.59 -14.44 4.71
N ALA A 48 2.47 -13.12 4.67
CA ALA A 48 2.46 -12.37 3.40
C ALA A 48 3.79 -12.48 2.64
N TYR A 49 4.92 -12.58 3.35
CA TYR A 49 6.25 -12.58 2.75
C TYR A 49 7.15 -13.64 3.40
N PRO A 50 7.92 -14.40 2.62
CA PRO A 50 8.87 -15.37 3.15
C PRO A 50 10.13 -14.72 3.72
N ASP A 51 10.54 -13.56 3.18
CA ASP A 51 11.77 -12.87 3.55
C ASP A 51 11.70 -11.36 3.23
N LEU A 52 12.73 -10.60 3.64
CA LEU A 52 12.81 -9.16 3.43
C LEU A 52 12.96 -8.77 1.95
N SER A 53 13.70 -9.54 1.15
CA SER A 53 13.88 -9.27 -0.28
C SER A 53 12.55 -9.37 -1.01
N SER A 54 11.79 -10.43 -0.72
CA SER A 54 10.42 -10.64 -1.21
C SER A 54 9.48 -9.48 -0.82
N HIS A 55 9.62 -8.96 0.40
CA HIS A 55 8.84 -7.81 0.85
C HIS A 55 9.23 -6.52 0.11
N VAL A 56 10.53 -6.24 -0.03
CA VAL A 56 11.02 -5.06 -0.78
C VAL A 56 10.63 -5.11 -2.26
N ALA A 57 10.73 -6.29 -2.88
CA ALA A 57 10.29 -6.51 -4.25
C ALA A 57 8.78 -6.24 -4.40
N THR A 58 7.98 -6.68 -3.42
CA THR A 58 6.53 -6.39 -3.40
C THR A 58 6.27 -4.90 -3.24
N ILE A 59 6.95 -4.21 -2.32
CA ILE A 59 6.86 -2.76 -2.16
C ILE A 59 7.17 -2.06 -3.49
N ASN A 60 8.24 -2.47 -4.17
CA ASN A 60 8.61 -1.85 -5.45
C ASN A 60 7.49 -2.03 -6.49
N ARG A 61 6.98 -3.25 -6.67
CA ARG A 61 5.87 -3.53 -7.61
C ARG A 61 4.61 -2.75 -7.26
N TYR A 62 4.17 -2.79 -6.00
CA TYR A 62 2.93 -2.16 -5.57
C TYR A 62 3.00 -0.63 -5.62
N THR A 63 4.16 -0.04 -5.33
CA THR A 63 4.34 1.42 -5.46
C THR A 63 4.36 1.88 -6.91
N THR A 64 4.84 1.05 -7.85
CA THR A 64 4.71 1.32 -9.29
C THR A 64 3.24 1.35 -9.70
N LEU A 65 2.48 0.30 -9.35
CA LEU A 65 1.05 0.22 -9.65
C LEU A 65 0.25 1.34 -8.98
N ALA A 66 0.58 1.70 -7.73
CA ALA A 66 -0.09 2.78 -7.01
C ALA A 66 0.18 4.13 -7.67
N ALA A 67 1.42 4.35 -8.11
CA ALA A 67 1.74 5.55 -8.86
C ALA A 67 1.03 5.55 -10.23
N ASP A 68 0.79 4.39 -10.86
CA ASP A 68 0.15 4.32 -12.18
C ASP A 68 -1.31 4.70 -12.06
N GLN A 69 -1.97 4.16 -11.04
CA GLN A 69 -3.33 4.53 -10.71
C GLN A 69 -3.44 6.03 -10.41
N LEU A 70 -2.58 6.56 -9.55
CA LEU A 70 -2.62 7.99 -9.18
C LEU A 70 -2.41 8.91 -10.39
N THR A 71 -1.46 8.58 -11.28
CA THR A 71 -1.25 9.35 -12.51
C THR A 71 -2.46 9.27 -13.45
N ARG A 72 -3.08 8.10 -13.62
CA ARG A 72 -4.33 7.94 -14.40
C ARG A 72 -5.50 8.74 -13.83
N ASP A 73 -5.56 8.85 -12.50
CA ASP A 73 -6.56 9.65 -11.80
C ASP A 73 -6.24 11.17 -11.85
N GLY A 74 -5.22 11.58 -12.62
CA GLY A 74 -4.80 12.98 -12.77
C GLY A 74 -4.10 13.56 -11.55
N ARG A 75 -3.65 12.72 -10.60
CA ARG A 75 -2.97 13.15 -9.38
C ARG A 75 -1.47 13.33 -9.65
N THR A 76 -0.92 14.41 -9.12
CA THR A 76 0.52 14.68 -9.15
C THR A 76 1.07 14.76 -7.73
N ALA A 77 2.39 14.58 -7.59
CA ALA A 77 3.09 14.66 -6.30
C ALA A 77 4.17 15.76 -6.34
N GLY A 78 4.10 16.65 -5.36
CA GLY A 78 5.11 17.67 -5.08
C GLY A 78 6.27 17.14 -4.25
N LEU A 79 7.28 17.99 -4.03
CA LEU A 79 8.39 17.66 -3.14
C LEU A 79 7.93 17.53 -1.68
N VAL A 80 6.93 18.32 -1.28
CA VAL A 80 6.32 18.27 0.05
C VAL A 80 5.71 16.89 0.31
N ASP A 81 5.01 16.31 -0.66
CA ASP A 81 4.40 14.98 -0.53
C ASP A 81 5.46 13.91 -0.26
N VAL A 82 6.59 13.98 -0.97
CA VAL A 82 7.72 13.04 -0.82
C VAL A 82 8.40 13.18 0.54
N LEU A 83 8.48 14.39 1.11
CA LEU A 83 9.21 14.66 2.35
C LEU A 83 8.35 14.51 3.61
N VAL A 84 7.07 14.87 3.54
CA VAL A 84 6.18 14.93 4.72
C VAL A 84 5.42 13.63 4.94
N HIS A 85 4.93 12.99 3.86
CA HIS A 85 4.11 11.80 4.02
C HIS A 85 4.86 10.59 4.62
N PRO A 86 6.12 10.30 4.28
CA PRO A 86 6.81 9.13 4.84
C PRO A 86 7.04 9.22 6.35
N PRO A 87 7.59 10.32 6.91
CA PRO A 87 7.69 10.47 8.37
C PRO A 87 6.33 10.43 9.05
N ALA A 88 5.29 11.04 8.46
CA ALA A 88 3.94 10.98 9.01
C ALA A 88 3.38 9.54 9.01
N ALA A 89 3.62 8.76 7.96
CA ALA A 89 3.23 7.36 7.87
C ALA A 89 3.98 6.49 8.88
N PHE A 90 5.28 6.75 9.10
CA PHE A 90 6.05 6.12 10.15
C PHE A 90 5.45 6.39 11.53
N LEU A 91 5.24 7.67 11.88
CA LEU A 91 4.74 8.07 13.20
C LEU A 91 3.33 7.51 13.44
N ARG A 92 2.46 7.55 12.43
CA ARG A 92 1.13 6.93 12.52
C ARG A 92 1.24 5.43 12.80
N ASN A 93 2.07 4.70 12.05
CA ASN A 93 2.18 3.25 12.22
C ASN A 93 2.88 2.84 13.52
N TYR A 94 3.92 3.58 13.91
CA TYR A 94 4.74 3.26 15.07
C TYR A 94 4.06 3.66 16.38
N LEU A 95 3.50 4.88 16.45
CA LEU A 95 2.90 5.43 17.66
C LEU A 95 1.39 5.18 17.70
N LEU A 96 0.64 5.70 16.72
CA LEU A 96 -0.83 5.68 16.77
C LEU A 96 -1.39 4.27 16.62
N ARG A 97 -0.75 3.45 15.77
CA ARG A 97 -1.09 2.03 15.61
C ARG A 97 -0.34 1.11 16.57
N ARG A 98 0.33 1.66 17.60
CA ARG A 98 1.00 0.90 18.65
C ARG A 98 2.04 -0.11 18.12
N GLY A 99 2.71 0.25 17.03
CA GLY A 99 3.83 -0.53 16.49
C GLY A 99 4.98 -0.63 17.50
N CYS A 100 5.20 0.40 18.31
CA CYS A 100 6.20 0.41 19.38
C CYS A 100 6.04 -0.75 20.40
N LEU A 101 4.81 -1.25 20.60
CA LEU A 101 4.56 -2.38 21.49
C LEU A 101 5.07 -3.72 20.96
N GLN A 102 5.47 -3.79 19.69
CA GLN A 102 6.03 -4.99 19.04
C GLN A 102 7.57 -4.95 18.99
N GLY A 103 8.21 -4.02 19.71
CA GLY A 103 9.67 -3.89 19.77
C GLY A 103 10.31 -3.66 18.39
N SER A 104 11.42 -4.37 18.13
CA SER A 104 12.18 -4.25 16.88
C SER A 104 11.35 -4.60 15.64
N ALA A 105 10.43 -5.56 15.76
CA ALA A 105 9.62 -6.00 14.64
C ALA A 105 8.59 -4.93 14.23
N GLY A 106 8.00 -4.21 15.19
CA GLY A 106 7.10 -3.08 14.92
C GLY A 106 7.83 -1.86 14.36
N LEU A 107 9.08 -1.63 14.78
CA LEU A 107 9.96 -0.64 14.17
C LEU A 107 10.21 -0.96 12.70
N LEU A 108 10.60 -2.21 12.39
CA LEU A 108 10.89 -2.65 11.02
C LEU A 108 9.66 -2.49 10.11
N VAL A 109 8.48 -2.93 10.56
CA VAL A 109 7.23 -2.76 9.81
C VAL A 109 6.90 -1.28 9.57
N SER A 110 7.12 -0.42 10.56
CA SER A 110 6.90 1.02 10.41
C SER A 110 7.87 1.67 9.44
N LEU A 111 9.14 1.24 9.42
CA LEU A 111 10.13 1.67 8.43
C LEU A 111 9.75 1.21 7.03
N MET A 112 9.31 -0.04 6.85
CA MET A 112 8.84 -0.55 5.57
C MET A 112 7.61 0.20 5.06
N ASN A 113 6.67 0.55 5.94
CA ASN A 113 5.51 1.38 5.60
C ASN A 113 5.92 2.78 5.15
N SER A 114 6.86 3.42 5.87
CA SER A 114 7.44 4.71 5.48
C SER A 114 8.10 4.63 4.11
N TYR A 115 8.93 3.60 3.89
CA TYR A 115 9.61 3.36 2.62
C TYR A 115 8.64 3.16 1.46
N TYR A 116 7.56 2.41 1.67
CA TYR A 116 6.48 2.26 0.70
C TYR A 116 5.86 3.61 0.33
N VAL A 117 5.51 4.44 1.32
CA VAL A 117 4.90 5.76 1.08
C VAL A 117 5.86 6.70 0.34
N PHE A 118 7.14 6.68 0.71
CA PHE A 118 8.18 7.43 0.02
C PHE A 118 8.27 7.05 -1.46
N LEU A 119 8.46 5.75 -1.75
CA LEU A 119 8.59 5.26 -3.12
C LEU A 119 7.35 5.54 -3.96
N LYS A 120 6.15 5.42 -3.38
CA LYS A 120 4.89 5.75 -4.06
C LYS A 120 4.90 7.19 -4.57
N TYR A 121 5.15 8.17 -3.70
CA TYR A 121 5.13 9.58 -4.09
C TYR A 121 6.33 9.98 -4.96
N ALA A 122 7.49 9.38 -4.75
CA ALA A 122 8.66 9.60 -5.60
C ALA A 122 8.37 9.17 -7.06
N LYS A 123 7.75 8.01 -7.27
CA LYS A 123 7.35 7.53 -8.61
C LYS A 123 6.28 8.38 -9.27
N VAL A 124 5.27 8.84 -8.52
CA VAL A 124 4.27 9.78 -9.05
C VAL A 124 4.94 11.07 -9.52
N ARG A 125 5.89 11.59 -8.73
CA ARG A 125 6.63 12.81 -9.06
C ARG A 125 7.52 12.63 -10.30
N GLU A 126 8.23 11.51 -10.39
CA GLU A 126 9.07 11.14 -11.54
C GLU A 126 8.25 11.15 -12.84
N ARG A 127 7.09 10.48 -12.84
CA ARG A 127 6.21 10.41 -14.02
C ARG A 127 5.72 11.77 -14.46
N ALA A 128 5.29 12.61 -13.51
CA ALA A 128 4.90 13.98 -13.81
C ALA A 128 6.05 14.83 -14.39
N MET A 129 7.31 14.53 -14.04
CA MET A 129 8.48 15.18 -14.65
C MET A 129 8.72 14.69 -16.09
N VAL A 130 8.65 13.38 -16.30
CA VAL A 130 8.85 12.77 -17.63
C VAL A 130 7.80 13.27 -18.63
N GLU A 131 6.52 13.34 -18.23
CA GLU A 131 5.43 13.88 -19.05
C GLU A 131 5.67 15.35 -19.43
N ARG A 132 6.12 16.17 -18.49
CA ARG A 132 6.48 17.58 -18.75
C ARG A 132 7.63 17.69 -19.75
N SER A 133 8.69 16.90 -19.58
CA SER A 133 9.83 16.90 -20.50
C SER A 133 9.43 16.47 -21.92
N ALA A 134 8.57 15.45 -22.05
CA ALA A 134 8.04 15.02 -23.34
C ALA A 134 7.22 16.11 -24.02
N SER A 135 6.38 16.85 -23.27
CA SER A 135 5.58 17.96 -23.81
C SER A 135 6.40 19.19 -24.25
N HIS A 136 7.64 19.33 -23.76
CA HIS A 136 8.53 20.45 -24.07
C HIS A 136 9.50 20.16 -25.22
N GLY A 137 9.74 18.89 -25.55
CA GLY A 137 10.62 18.47 -26.65
C GLY A 137 9.93 18.36 -28.02
N ASP A 138 8.61 18.57 -28.07
CA ASP A 138 7.78 18.50 -29.29
C ASP A 138 7.36 19.91 -29.80
N ARG A 139 8.19 20.93 -29.52
CA ARG A 139 8.05 22.31 -29.99
C ARG A 139 9.39 22.83 -30.51
#